data_AF-A0A562V9B8-F1
#
_entry.id   AF-A0A562V9B8-F1
#
_cell.length_a   1.000
_cell.length_b   1.000
_cell.length_c   1.000
_cell.angle_alpha   90.00
_cell.angle_beta   90.00
_cell.angle_gamma   90.00
#
_symmetry.space_group_name_H-M   'P 1'
#
loop_
_entity.id
_entity.type
_entity.pdbx_description
1 polymer ?
#
loop_
_entity_poly.entity_id
_entity_poly.type
_entity_poly.pdbx_seq_one_letter_code
_entity_poly.pdbx_strand_id
1 'polypeptide(L)'
;MEGAEEVRLSELKFPAMRRALIETMTSLSDRDYQQRVWIDEKYPQPGFFDDLTTTVNVFHDLIADDEDVDRYVGAFLVSGEEATAVERVYRALDPMIDDLADSPDDRYLSDPRWTDVVTAATRAKALLNTAR
;
A
#
# COMPACT_ATOMS: atom_id res chain seq x y z
N MET A 1 3.97 -15.03 25.12
CA MET A 1 3.82 -14.67 23.71
C MET A 1 5.10 -15.11 23.04
N GLU A 2 5.08 -16.29 22.44
CA GLU A 2 6.18 -16.75 21.57
C GLU A 2 6.38 -15.69 20.49
N GLY A 3 7.62 -15.23 20.32
CA GLY A 3 7.95 -14.32 19.23
C GLY A 3 7.65 -15.02 17.92
N ALA A 4 6.73 -14.47 17.14
CA ALA A 4 6.51 -14.92 15.78
C ALA A 4 7.87 -14.89 15.06
N GLU A 5 8.34 -16.07 14.64
CA GLU A 5 9.63 -16.21 13.97
C GLU A 5 9.57 -15.44 12.64
N GLU A 6 10.45 -14.45 12.48
CA GLU A 6 10.55 -13.65 11.27
C GLU A 6 11.02 -14.52 10.11
N VAL A 7 10.24 -14.54 9.02
CA VAL A 7 10.52 -15.34 7.83
C VAL A 7 11.58 -14.63 7.00
N ARG A 8 12.59 -15.33 6.49
CA ARG A 8 13.60 -14.68 5.65
C ARG A 8 12.98 -14.28 4.31
N LEU A 9 13.44 -13.17 3.72
CA LEU A 9 12.96 -12.74 2.39
C LEU A 9 13.07 -13.84 1.32
N SER A 10 14.14 -14.64 1.37
CA SER A 10 14.38 -15.75 0.44
C SER A 10 13.39 -16.92 0.58
N GLU A 11 12.66 -16.97 1.69
CA GLU A 11 11.71 -18.04 2.02
C GLU A 11 10.26 -17.67 1.69
N LEU A 12 10.01 -16.41 1.30
CA LEU A 12 8.68 -15.97 0.89
C LEU A 12 8.18 -16.74 -0.32
N LYS A 13 6.94 -17.21 -0.23
CA LYS A 13 6.28 -17.97 -1.31
C LYS A 13 6.05 -17.12 -2.57
N PHE A 14 5.79 -15.82 -2.41
CA PHE A 14 5.38 -14.91 -3.46
C PHE A 14 6.17 -13.59 -3.46
N PRO A 15 7.47 -13.62 -3.80
CA PRO A 15 8.32 -12.41 -3.83
C PRO A 15 7.83 -11.35 -4.83
N ALA A 16 7.13 -11.77 -5.90
CA ALA A 16 6.53 -10.85 -6.86
C ALA A 16 5.39 -10.01 -6.24
N MET A 17 4.55 -10.62 -5.39
CA MET A 17 3.49 -9.91 -4.66
C MET A 17 4.09 -8.94 -3.64
N ARG A 18 5.19 -9.32 -2.97
CA ARG A 18 5.92 -8.41 -2.09
C ARG A 18 6.39 -7.17 -2.82
N ARG A 19 6.98 -7.33 -4.02
CA ARG A 19 7.43 -6.20 -4.83
C ARG A 19 6.26 -5.30 -5.24
N ALA A 20 5.15 -5.87 -5.69
CA ALA A 20 3.95 -5.10 -6.02
C ALA A 20 3.41 -4.33 -4.82
N LEU A 21 3.43 -4.93 -3.62
CA LEU A 21 3.06 -4.25 -2.39
C LEU A 21 4.00 -3.08 -2.07
N ILE A 22 5.33 -3.26 -2.21
CA ILE A 22 6.31 -2.18 -2.02
C ILE A 22 6.09 -1.03 -3.01
N GLU A 23 5.82 -1.35 -4.29
CA GLU A 23 5.51 -0.36 -5.33
C GLU A 23 4.24 0.42 -4.97
N THR A 24 3.18 -0.28 -4.57
CA THR A 24 1.91 0.30 -4.11
C THR A 24 2.12 1.24 -2.90
N MET A 25 2.84 0.78 -1.87
CA MET A 25 3.16 1.61 -0.71
C MET A 25 4.05 2.79 -1.08
N THR A 26 4.89 2.65 -2.10
CA THR A 26 5.71 3.75 -2.62
C THR A 26 4.85 4.85 -3.21
N SER A 27 3.91 4.51 -4.10
CA SER A 27 2.98 5.49 -4.68
C SER A 27 2.07 6.13 -3.62
N LEU A 28 1.52 5.35 -2.69
CA LEU A 28 0.67 5.87 -1.59
C LEU A 28 1.43 6.75 -0.58
N SER A 29 2.74 6.58 -0.43
CA SER A 29 3.57 7.34 0.52
C SER A 29 4.05 8.70 0.02
N ASP A 30 3.94 9.00 -1.28
CA ASP A 30 4.62 10.14 -1.90
C ASP A 30 3.62 11.15 -2.46
N ARG A 31 3.31 12.20 -1.68
CA ARG A 31 2.36 13.25 -2.10
C ARG A 31 2.83 14.01 -3.34
N ASP A 32 4.12 14.22 -3.52
CA ASP A 32 4.63 14.93 -4.69
C ASP A 32 4.48 14.09 -5.95
N TYR A 33 4.69 12.77 -5.83
CA TYR A 33 4.38 11.81 -6.89
C TYR A 33 2.89 11.79 -7.21
N GLN A 34 2.02 11.70 -6.19
CA GLN A 34 0.57 11.67 -6.37
C GLN A 34 0.08 12.92 -7.11
N GLN A 35 0.50 14.12 -6.69
CA GLN A 35 0.15 15.35 -7.39
C GLN A 35 0.68 15.35 -8.82
N ARG A 36 1.95 14.98 -9.02
CA ARG A 36 2.59 15.04 -10.34
C ARG A 36 2.01 14.02 -11.33
N VAL A 37 1.73 12.80 -10.87
CA VAL A 37 1.40 11.66 -11.74
C VAL A 37 -0.09 11.42 -11.81
N TRP A 38 -0.78 11.41 -10.68
CA TRP A 38 -2.22 11.11 -10.63
C TRP A 38 -3.08 12.32 -10.99
N ILE A 39 -2.65 13.54 -10.62
CA ILE A 39 -3.43 14.76 -10.88
C ILE A 39 -2.93 15.53 -12.10
N ASP A 40 -1.64 15.84 -12.15
CA ASP A 40 -1.06 16.64 -13.23
C ASP A 40 -0.77 15.81 -14.50
N GLU A 41 -0.89 14.47 -14.43
CA GLU A 41 -0.59 13.53 -15.52
C GLU A 41 0.83 13.70 -16.13
N LYS A 42 1.79 14.16 -15.32
CA LYS A 42 3.20 14.36 -15.72
C LYS A 42 3.99 13.09 -15.48
N TYR A 43 3.91 12.20 -16.46
CA TYR A 43 4.56 10.90 -16.41
C TYR A 43 6.10 10.98 -16.57
N PRO A 44 6.86 10.08 -15.93
CA PRO A 44 8.32 10.07 -16.00
C PRO A 44 8.86 9.68 -17.39
N GLN A 45 8.08 8.94 -18.18
CA GLN A 45 8.45 8.49 -19.52
C GLN A 45 7.23 8.19 -20.39
N PRO A 46 7.36 8.18 -21.73
CA PRO A 46 6.27 7.81 -22.62
C PRO A 46 5.75 6.38 -22.35
N GLY A 47 4.42 6.22 -22.38
CA GLY A 47 3.77 4.92 -22.15
C GLY A 47 3.69 4.49 -20.68
N PHE A 48 4.10 5.33 -19.74
CA PHE A 48 3.83 5.15 -18.32
C PHE A 48 2.43 5.67 -17.98
N PHE A 49 1.74 4.96 -17.10
CA PHE A 49 0.45 5.36 -16.54
C PHE A 49 0.35 4.84 -15.11
N ASP A 50 -0.15 5.67 -14.20
CA ASP A 50 -0.51 5.32 -12.84
C ASP A 50 -1.51 6.36 -12.33
N ASP A 51 -2.44 5.92 -11.49
CA ASP A 51 -3.49 6.75 -10.87
C ASP A 51 -3.92 6.13 -9.53
N LEU A 52 -4.77 6.83 -8.78
CA LEU A 52 -5.28 6.33 -7.50
C LEU A 52 -6.05 5.01 -7.70
N THR A 53 -6.92 4.95 -8.70
CA THR A 53 -7.81 3.80 -8.94
C THR A 53 -7.01 2.52 -9.18
N THR A 54 -5.99 2.58 -10.03
CA THR A 54 -5.07 1.47 -10.30
C THR A 54 -4.31 1.07 -9.04
N THR A 55 -3.79 2.06 -8.30
CA THR A 55 -3.06 1.81 -7.05
C THR A 55 -3.94 1.12 -5.99
N VAL A 56 -5.17 1.59 -5.80
CA VAL A 56 -6.14 1.03 -4.85
C VAL A 56 -6.55 -0.38 -5.25
N ASN A 57 -6.87 -0.62 -6.54
CA ASN A 57 -7.23 -1.95 -7.03
C ASN A 57 -6.10 -2.96 -6.84
N VAL A 58 -4.85 -2.58 -7.15
CA VAL A 58 -3.69 -3.45 -6.90
C VAL A 58 -3.55 -3.75 -5.41
N PHE A 59 -3.75 -2.74 -4.55
CA PHE A 59 -3.67 -2.96 -3.10
C PHE A 59 -4.72 -3.96 -2.63
N HIS A 60 -5.98 -3.77 -3.02
CA HIS A 60 -7.10 -4.62 -2.63
C HIS A 60 -6.95 -6.04 -3.19
N ASP A 61 -6.48 -6.21 -4.44
CA ASP A 61 -6.18 -7.52 -5.02
C ASP A 61 -5.08 -8.28 -4.25
N LEU A 62 -4.09 -7.56 -3.69
CA LEU A 62 -3.01 -8.17 -2.92
C LEU A 62 -3.47 -8.68 -1.56
N ILE A 63 -4.34 -7.93 -0.86
CA ILE A 63 -4.82 -8.28 0.48
C ILE A 63 -6.22 -8.90 0.50
N ALA A 64 -6.86 -9.04 -0.67
CA ALA A 64 -8.18 -9.63 -0.88
C ALA A 64 -9.27 -9.07 0.03
N ASP A 65 -9.29 -7.74 0.21
CA ASP A 65 -10.22 -7.01 1.10
C ASP A 65 -10.32 -7.61 2.52
N ASP A 66 -9.20 -8.10 3.05
CA ASP A 66 -9.16 -8.80 4.33
C ASP A 66 -8.43 -7.99 5.40
N GLU A 67 -9.08 -7.79 6.55
CA GLU A 67 -8.47 -7.20 7.73
C GLU A 67 -7.45 -8.13 8.41
N ASP A 68 -7.56 -9.45 8.22
CA ASP A 68 -6.60 -10.44 8.77
C ASP A 68 -5.36 -10.55 7.88
N VAL A 69 -4.60 -9.45 7.80
CA VAL A 69 -3.37 -9.37 7.00
C VAL A 69 -2.27 -10.31 7.53
N ASP A 70 -2.36 -10.73 8.79
CA ASP A 70 -1.39 -11.63 9.44
C ASP A 70 -1.30 -13.00 8.74
N ARG A 71 -2.39 -13.43 8.07
CA ARG A 71 -2.40 -14.65 7.24
C ARG A 71 -1.44 -14.64 6.05
N TYR A 72 -0.92 -13.46 5.67
CA TYR A 72 0.03 -13.29 4.58
C TYR A 72 1.49 -13.36 5.02
N VAL A 73 1.76 -13.53 6.32
CA VAL A 73 3.12 -13.81 6.84
C VAL A 73 3.63 -15.14 6.28
N GLY A 74 4.85 -15.13 5.74
CA GLY A 74 5.45 -16.23 4.98
C GLY A 74 4.99 -16.32 3.51
N ALA A 75 3.88 -15.68 3.15
CA ALA A 75 3.43 -15.61 1.75
C ALA A 75 4.16 -14.51 1.00
N PHE A 76 3.97 -13.25 1.40
CA PHE A 76 4.68 -12.08 0.86
C PHE A 76 5.09 -11.05 1.93
N LEU A 77 4.68 -11.27 3.19
CA LEU A 77 5.13 -10.54 4.36
C LEU A 77 6.07 -11.40 5.19
N VAL A 78 7.08 -10.80 5.83
CA VAL A 78 8.07 -11.54 6.64
C VAL A 78 7.71 -11.62 8.12
N SER A 79 6.86 -10.72 8.60
CA SER A 79 6.55 -10.62 10.03
C SER A 79 5.16 -10.05 10.27
N GLY A 80 4.62 -10.28 11.46
CA GLY A 80 3.37 -9.65 11.91
C GLY A 80 3.49 -8.12 12.06
N GLU A 81 4.71 -7.57 12.17
CA GLU A 81 4.90 -6.11 12.15
C GLU A 81 4.61 -5.53 10.76
N GLU A 82 5.05 -6.20 9.68
CA GLU A 82 4.68 -5.81 8.32
C GLU A 82 3.17 -5.94 8.10
N ALA A 83 2.56 -7.03 8.58
CA ALA A 83 1.12 -7.25 8.47
C ALA A 83 0.32 -6.15 9.17
N THR A 84 0.67 -5.84 10.43
CA THR A 84 0.05 -4.75 11.20
C THR A 84 0.21 -3.40 10.48
N ALA A 85 1.35 -3.15 9.85
CA ALA A 85 1.58 -1.89 9.14
C ALA A 85 0.74 -1.79 7.85
N VAL A 86 0.58 -2.88 7.12
CA VAL A 86 -0.24 -2.96 5.91
C VAL A 86 -1.73 -2.86 6.24
N GLU A 87 -2.19 -3.54 7.30
CA GLU A 87 -3.56 -3.45 7.82
C GLU A 87 -3.94 -2.00 8.18
N ARG A 88 -3.01 -1.22 8.73
CA ARG A 88 -3.23 0.20 9.02
C ARG A 88 -3.44 1.05 7.77
N VAL A 89 -2.85 0.67 6.64
CA VAL A 89 -3.10 1.35 5.35
C VAL A 89 -4.52 1.06 4.90
N TYR A 90 -4.94 -0.21 4.94
CA TYR A 90 -6.32 -0.61 4.63
C TYR A 90 -7.33 0.13 5.49
N ARG A 91 -7.16 0.13 6.82
CA ARG A 91 -8.07 0.85 7.75
C ARG A 91 -8.14 2.36 7.55
N ALA A 92 -7.08 2.98 7.01
CA ALA A 92 -7.09 4.41 6.72
C ALA A 92 -7.78 4.71 5.37
N LEU A 93 -7.69 3.78 4.42
CA LEU A 93 -8.13 3.95 3.04
C LEU A 93 -9.59 3.50 2.84
N ASP A 94 -9.95 2.33 3.35
CA ASP A 94 -11.23 1.65 3.08
C ASP A 94 -12.46 2.51 3.45
N PRO A 95 -12.52 3.17 4.62
CA PRO A 95 -13.63 4.06 4.94
C PRO A 95 -13.73 5.27 4.00
N MET A 96 -12.61 5.70 3.40
CA MET A 96 -12.64 6.76 2.39
C MET A 96 -13.22 6.25 1.08
N ILE A 97 -12.92 5.01 0.69
CA ILE A 97 -13.47 4.37 -0.51
C ILE A 97 -14.99 4.24 -0.38
N ASP A 98 -15.48 3.76 0.77
CA ASP A 98 -16.91 3.66 1.04
C ASP A 98 -17.64 5.01 0.94
N ASP A 99 -17.03 6.07 1.50
CA ASP A 99 -17.65 7.39 1.57
C ASP A 99 -17.55 8.19 0.26
N LEU A 100 -16.41 8.11 -0.43
CA LEU A 100 -16.11 8.92 -1.62
C LEU A 100 -16.45 8.18 -2.91
N ALA A 101 -16.48 6.84 -2.91
CA ALA A 101 -16.82 5.99 -4.04
C ALA A 101 -16.05 6.40 -5.31
N ASP A 102 -16.74 6.55 -6.45
CA ASP A 102 -16.17 6.92 -7.76
C ASP A 102 -15.78 8.41 -7.87
N SER A 103 -15.50 9.07 -6.75
CA SER A 103 -14.99 10.44 -6.76
C SER A 103 -13.62 10.52 -7.45
N PRO A 104 -13.31 11.62 -8.14
CA PRO A 104 -12.01 11.80 -8.80
C PRO A 104 -10.85 11.86 -7.79
N ASP A 105 -9.65 11.52 -8.25
CA ASP A 105 -8.43 11.45 -7.44
C ASP A 105 -8.16 12.74 -6.63
N ASP A 106 -8.42 13.92 -7.21
CA ASP A 106 -8.25 15.22 -6.54
C ASP A 106 -9.17 15.37 -5.31
N ARG A 107 -10.34 14.74 -5.33
CA ARG A 107 -11.29 14.71 -4.21
C ARG A 107 -10.76 13.85 -3.05
N TYR A 108 -10.13 12.72 -3.35
CA TYR A 108 -9.46 11.88 -2.35
C TYR A 108 -8.26 12.60 -1.75
N LEU A 109 -7.37 13.14 -2.60
CA LEU A 109 -6.13 13.81 -2.16
C LEU A 109 -6.38 15.08 -1.33
N SER A 110 -7.52 15.75 -1.54
CA SER A 110 -7.94 16.92 -0.77
C SER A 110 -8.71 16.58 0.51
N ASP A 111 -9.13 15.33 0.71
CA ASP A 111 -9.78 14.90 1.94
C ASP A 111 -8.78 14.93 3.11
N PRO A 112 -9.13 15.53 4.26
CA PRO A 112 -8.23 15.58 5.42
C PRO A 112 -7.70 14.21 5.88
N ARG A 113 -8.52 13.15 5.72
CA ARG A 113 -8.17 11.76 6.06
C ARG A 113 -7.03 11.20 5.21
N TRP A 114 -6.78 11.76 4.02
CA TRP A 114 -5.69 11.32 3.13
C TRP A 114 -4.31 11.41 3.79
N THR A 115 -4.14 12.31 4.75
CA THR A 115 -2.89 12.43 5.54
C THR A 115 -2.58 11.14 6.31
N ASP A 116 -3.62 10.45 6.81
CA ASP A 116 -3.46 9.20 7.54
C ASP A 116 -3.07 8.06 6.60
N VAL A 117 -3.64 8.01 5.39
CA VAL A 117 -3.25 7.05 4.33
C VAL A 117 -1.76 7.19 4.00
N VAL A 118 -1.30 8.41 3.68
CA VAL A 118 0.11 8.67 3.35
C VAL A 118 1.03 8.30 4.51
N THR A 119 0.63 8.62 5.75
CA THR A 119 1.41 8.32 6.96
C THR A 119 1.51 6.81 7.20
N ALA A 120 0.41 6.08 7.05
CA ALA A 120 0.38 4.63 7.18
C ALA A 120 1.23 3.96 6.09
N ALA A 121 1.08 4.38 4.84
CA ALA A 121 1.84 3.84 3.71
C ALA A 121 3.34 4.10 3.86
N THR A 122 3.74 5.27 4.36
CA THR A 122 5.15 5.57 4.66
C THR A 122 5.75 4.60 5.66
N ARG A 123 5.00 4.26 6.73
CA ARG A 123 5.45 3.29 7.74
C ARG A 123 5.53 1.88 7.17
N ALA A 124 4.50 1.44 6.45
CA ALA A 124 4.47 0.13 5.81
C ALA A 124 5.64 -0.03 4.82
N LYS A 125 5.86 0.96 3.95
CA LYS A 125 7.00 1.02 3.02
C LYS A 125 8.34 0.88 3.74
N ALA A 126 8.53 1.59 4.87
CA ALA A 126 9.78 1.53 5.62
C ALA A 126 10.04 0.11 6.14
N LEU A 127 9.03 -0.54 6.75
CA LEU A 127 9.16 -1.91 7.25
C LEU A 127 9.44 -2.91 6.12
N LEU A 128 8.67 -2.84 5.03
CA LEU A 128 8.82 -3.72 3.87
C LEU A 128 10.22 -3.63 3.21
N ASN A 129 10.89 -2.48 3.30
CA ASN A 129 12.23 -2.29 2.76
C ASN A 129 13.36 -2.63 3.74
N THR A 130 13.05 -2.81 5.03
CA THR A 130 14.07 -3.04 6.08
C THR A 130 14.28 -4.52 6.39
N ALA A 131 13.29 -5.37 6.13
CA ALA A 131 13.45 -6.82 6.20
C ALA A 131 14.64 -7.29 5.34
N ARG A 132 15.54 -8.08 5.92
CA ARG A 132 16.77 -8.58 5.25
C ARG A 132 16.67 -10.06 4.95
#